data_AF-A0A847XVP6-F1
#
_entry.id   AF-A0A847XVP6-F1
#
_cell.length_a   1.000
_cell.length_b   1.000
_cell.length_c   1.000
_cell.angle_alpha   90.00
_cell.angle_beta   90.00
_cell.angle_gamma   90.00
#
_symmetry.space_group_name_H-M   'P 1'
#
loop_
_entity.id
_entity.type
_entity.pdbx_description
1 polymer ?
#
loop_
_entity_poly.entity_id
_entity_poly.type
_entity_poly.pdbx_seq_one_letter_code
_entity_poly.pdbx_strand_id
1 'polypeptide(L)'
;MKTRILLFAMIIITLTSCAELMKVLESAGTSPLTEAEVVGGLKEALTTGARNSAQRLSLENGYYGDAMVKILLPDEANIIIDNISRIPGGTQLVEDVILRINRAAEDAAKEVAPIFVNSITGMTINDAFNILKGADNAATQYLRNTTYNELYSLYKPKIQASTEKDI
;
A
#
# COMPACT_ATOMS: atom_id res chain seq x y z
N MET A 1 32.59 -51.21 -38.43
CA MET A 1 31.92 -51.70 -37.20
C MET A 1 32.41 -51.00 -35.93
N LYS A 2 33.73 -50.93 -35.67
CA LYS A 2 34.29 -50.35 -34.42
C LYS A 2 33.89 -48.88 -34.16
N THR A 3 33.85 -48.02 -35.18
CA THR A 3 33.45 -46.61 -35.06
C THR A 3 31.96 -46.42 -34.75
N ARG A 4 31.09 -47.31 -35.25
CA ARG A 4 29.65 -47.29 -34.94
C ARG A 4 29.37 -47.78 -33.53
N ILE A 5 30.16 -48.73 -33.02
CA ILE A 5 30.08 -49.22 -31.63
C ILE A 5 30.54 -48.13 -30.64
N LEU A 6 31.60 -47.38 -30.98
CA LEU A 6 32.08 -46.24 -30.19
C LEU A 6 31.06 -45.09 -30.12
N LEU A 7 30.39 -44.77 -31.24
CA LEU A 7 29.32 -43.78 -31.29
C LEU A 7 28.09 -44.20 -30.46
N PHE A 8 27.74 -45.48 -30.47
CA PHE A 8 26.63 -46.01 -29.66
C PHE A 8 26.95 -45.98 -28.14
N ALA A 9 28.20 -46.27 -27.76
CA ALA A 9 28.65 -46.20 -26.38
C ALA A 9 28.65 -44.76 -25.84
N MET A 10 29.02 -43.77 -26.65
CA MET A 10 28.98 -42.35 -26.29
C MET A 10 27.55 -41.86 -26.02
N ILE A 11 26.58 -42.28 -26.83
CA ILE A 11 25.16 -41.89 -26.69
C ILE A 11 24.53 -42.46 -25.39
N ILE A 12 24.92 -43.67 -24.99
CA ILE A 12 24.42 -44.29 -23.75
C ILE A 12 24.92 -43.54 -22.51
N ILE A 13 26.17 -43.04 -22.53
CA ILE A 13 26.74 -42.27 -21.41
C ILE A 13 26.05 -40.89 -21.26
N THR A 14 25.61 -40.28 -22.37
CA THR A 14 24.90 -38.99 -22.33
C THR A 14 23.45 -39.10 -21.84
N LEU A 15 22.82 -40.28 -21.93
CA LEU A 15 21.45 -40.49 -21.44
C LEU A 15 21.40 -40.70 -19.93
N THR A 16 22.46 -41.23 -19.32
CA THR A 16 22.53 -41.46 -17.86
C THR A 16 22.79 -40.18 -17.05
N SER A 17 23.39 -39.13 -17.63
CA SER A 17 23.69 -37.89 -16.90
C SER A 17 22.45 -37.04 -16.61
N CYS A 18 21.43 -37.09 -17.49
CA CYS A 18 20.17 -36.35 -17.29
C CYS A 18 19.36 -36.87 -16.09
N ALA A 19 19.48 -38.15 -15.75
CA ALA A 19 18.76 -38.75 -14.63
C ALA A 19 19.31 -38.30 -13.27
N GLU A 20 20.64 -38.18 -13.14
CA GLU A 20 21.26 -37.67 -11.92
C GLU A 20 21.04 -36.16 -11.74
N LEU A 21 21.03 -35.39 -12.84
CA LEU A 21 20.73 -33.96 -12.78
C LEU A 21 19.27 -33.69 -12.33
N MET A 22 18.30 -34.50 -12.77
CA MET A 22 16.92 -34.40 -12.29
C MET A 22 16.79 -34.74 -10.80
N LYS A 23 17.52 -35.74 -10.30
CA LYS A 23 17.57 -36.06 -8.86
C LYS A 23 18.16 -34.92 -8.03
N VAL A 24 19.22 -34.28 -8.54
CA VAL A 24 19.82 -33.10 -7.90
C VAL A 24 18.86 -31.93 -7.91
N LEU A 25 18.12 -31.70 -9.00
CA LEU A 25 17.07 -30.68 -9.11
C LEU A 25 15.88 -30.94 -8.17
N GLU A 26 15.46 -32.20 -7.99
CA GLU A 26 14.42 -32.57 -7.01
C GLU A 26 14.91 -32.41 -5.57
N SER A 27 16.20 -32.68 -5.30
CA SER A 27 16.82 -32.44 -3.99
C SER A 27 17.20 -30.97 -3.73
N ALA A 28 17.32 -30.17 -4.80
CA ALA A 28 17.38 -28.71 -4.77
C ALA A 28 15.98 -28.11 -4.65
N GLY A 29 15.06 -28.85 -4.04
CA GLY A 29 13.75 -28.38 -3.65
C GLY A 29 13.88 -27.10 -2.84
N THR A 30 12.99 -26.15 -3.12
CA THR A 30 12.83 -24.90 -2.38
C THR A 30 12.77 -25.22 -0.89
N SER A 31 13.82 -24.89 -0.14
CA SER A 31 13.74 -24.94 1.32
C SER A 31 12.53 -24.12 1.75
N PRO A 32 11.69 -24.62 2.68
CA PRO A 32 10.59 -23.83 3.21
C PRO A 32 11.10 -22.47 3.67
N LEU A 33 10.36 -21.41 3.36
CA LEU A 33 10.72 -20.06 3.78
C LEU A 33 10.88 -20.03 5.31
N THR A 34 11.96 -19.42 5.76
CA THR A 34 12.16 -19.10 7.17
C THR A 34 11.16 -18.03 7.61
N GLU A 35 10.85 -17.99 8.91
CA GLU A 35 10.00 -16.94 9.48
C GLU A 35 10.54 -15.54 9.16
N ALA A 36 11.86 -15.37 9.17
CA ALA A 36 12.52 -14.11 8.83
C ALA A 36 12.27 -13.69 7.38
N GLU A 37 12.31 -14.63 6.42
CA GLU A 37 12.00 -14.36 5.01
C GLU A 37 10.53 -14.00 4.81
N VAL A 38 9.62 -14.70 5.49
CA VAL A 38 8.18 -14.39 5.46
C VAL A 38 7.91 -12.99 5.99
N VAL A 39 8.45 -12.66 7.16
CA VAL A 39 8.30 -11.34 7.78
C VAL A 39 8.94 -10.25 6.92
N GLY A 40 10.12 -10.51 6.36
CA GLY A 40 10.81 -9.59 5.45
C GLY A 40 9.97 -9.29 4.20
N GLY A 41 9.42 -10.33 3.56
CA GLY A 41 8.55 -10.18 2.40
C GLY A 41 7.27 -9.39 2.71
N LEU A 42 6.63 -9.66 3.86
CA LEU A 42 5.46 -8.91 4.29
C LEU A 42 5.78 -7.43 4.52
N LYS A 43 6.88 -7.13 5.23
CA LYS A 43 7.31 -5.75 5.47
C LYS A 43 7.60 -5.02 4.17
N GLU A 44 8.27 -5.65 3.22
CA GLU A 44 8.58 -5.05 1.92
C GLU A 44 7.30 -4.75 1.12
N ALA A 45 6.36 -5.71 1.08
CA ALA A 45 5.09 -5.53 0.40
C ALA A 45 4.26 -4.38 1.00
N LEU A 46 4.17 -4.32 2.33
CA LEU A 46 3.46 -3.25 3.03
C LEU A 46 4.15 -1.89 2.84
N THR A 47 5.48 -1.86 2.90
CA THR A 47 6.28 -0.63 2.71
C THR A 47 6.07 -0.09 1.30
N THR A 48 6.14 -0.95 0.29
CA THR A 48 5.88 -0.59 -1.10
C THR A 48 4.45 -0.12 -1.30
N GLY A 49 3.47 -0.83 -0.75
CA GLY A 49 2.06 -0.44 -0.80
C GLY A 49 1.79 0.93 -0.16
N ALA A 50 2.40 1.19 1.01
CA ALA A 50 2.28 2.47 1.71
C ALA A 50 2.89 3.62 0.90
N ARG A 51 4.09 3.44 0.34
CA ARG A 51 4.75 4.44 -0.53
C ARG A 51 3.92 4.74 -1.76
N ASN A 52 3.47 3.70 -2.47
CA ASN A 52 2.66 3.87 -3.67
C ASN A 52 1.33 4.56 -3.36
N SER A 53 0.69 4.21 -2.25
CA SER A 53 -0.58 4.85 -1.84
C SER A 53 -0.39 6.32 -1.47
N ALA A 54 0.62 6.64 -0.66
CA ALA A 54 0.94 8.02 -0.31
C ALA A 54 1.30 8.85 -1.55
N GLN A 55 2.10 8.29 -2.47
CA GLN A 55 2.44 8.93 -3.73
C GLN A 55 1.17 9.20 -4.56
N ARG A 56 0.31 8.19 -4.78
CA ARG A 56 -0.93 8.36 -5.54
C ARG A 56 -1.84 9.44 -4.95
N LEU A 57 -2.03 9.42 -3.64
CA LEU A 57 -2.92 10.34 -2.93
C LEU A 57 -2.35 11.77 -2.81
N SER A 58 -1.04 11.95 -2.96
CA SER A 58 -0.41 13.28 -2.89
C SER A 58 -0.39 14.04 -4.21
N LEU A 59 -0.76 13.39 -5.32
CA LEU A 59 -0.91 14.04 -6.61
C LEU A 59 -2.16 14.92 -6.63
N GLU A 60 -2.17 15.89 -7.55
CA GLU A 60 -3.38 16.65 -7.83
C GLU A 60 -4.52 15.69 -8.25
N ASN A 61 -5.67 15.83 -7.59
CA ASN A 61 -6.84 14.96 -7.71
C ASN A 61 -6.65 13.55 -7.15
N GLY A 62 -5.58 13.30 -6.38
CA GLY A 62 -5.37 12.05 -5.65
C GLY A 62 -6.47 11.75 -4.65
N TYR A 63 -7.03 12.78 -4.01
CA TYR A 63 -8.25 12.66 -3.21
C TYR A 63 -9.48 13.11 -4.00
N TYR A 64 -9.44 14.34 -4.54
CA TYR A 64 -10.64 14.95 -5.13
C TYR A 64 -11.22 14.16 -6.32
N GLY A 65 -10.36 13.51 -7.11
CA GLY A 65 -10.73 12.77 -8.31
C GLY A 65 -11.10 11.31 -8.09
N ASP A 66 -10.92 10.77 -6.88
CA ASP A 66 -11.22 9.38 -6.56
C ASP A 66 -12.40 9.30 -5.57
N ALA A 67 -13.56 8.84 -6.07
CA ALA A 67 -14.78 8.77 -5.28
C ALA A 67 -14.69 7.89 -4.02
N MET A 68 -13.73 6.95 -3.95
CA MET A 68 -13.54 6.12 -2.77
C MET A 68 -12.84 6.84 -1.62
N VAL A 69 -12.10 7.92 -1.92
CA VAL A 69 -11.29 8.65 -0.93
C VAL A 69 -11.57 10.15 -0.91
N LYS A 70 -12.40 10.67 -1.83
CA LYS A 70 -12.84 12.06 -1.86
C LYS A 70 -13.45 12.43 -0.51
N ILE A 71 -12.90 13.47 0.10
CA ILE A 71 -13.37 14.00 1.37
C ILE A 71 -14.57 14.90 1.09
N LEU A 72 -15.72 14.54 1.63
CA LEU A 72 -16.93 15.34 1.58
C LEU A 72 -17.07 16.16 2.87
N LEU A 73 -17.98 17.13 2.82
CA LEU A 73 -18.41 17.82 4.04
C LEU A 73 -19.14 16.84 4.96
N PRO A 74 -19.00 17.01 6.28
CA PRO A 74 -19.63 16.12 7.24
C PRO A 74 -21.14 16.41 7.31
N ASP A 75 -21.94 15.44 7.76
CA ASP A 75 -23.41 15.53 7.76
C ASP A 75 -23.94 16.73 8.57
N GLU A 76 -23.19 17.17 9.57
CA GLU A 76 -23.49 18.33 10.39
C GLU A 76 -23.49 19.64 9.57
N ALA A 77 -22.80 19.68 8.42
CA ALA A 77 -22.76 20.84 7.53
C ALA A 77 -23.99 20.95 6.60
N ASN A 78 -24.85 19.92 6.53
CA ASN A 78 -25.98 19.87 5.58
C ASN A 78 -26.92 21.09 5.69
N ILE A 79 -27.21 21.55 6.90
CA ILE A 79 -28.06 22.74 7.13
C ILE A 79 -27.45 23.99 6.48
N ILE A 80 -26.13 24.14 6.56
CA ILE A 80 -25.41 25.30 5.99
C ILE A 80 -25.42 25.20 4.46
N ILE A 81 -25.13 24.00 3.94
CA ILE A 81 -25.12 23.71 2.50
C ILE A 81 -26.48 24.03 1.86
N ASP A 82 -27.58 23.60 2.49
CA ASP A 82 -28.94 23.82 1.98
C ASP A 82 -29.30 25.31 1.89
N ASN A 83 -28.85 26.10 2.86
CA ASN A 83 -29.10 27.54 2.87
C ASN A 83 -28.23 28.27 1.87
N ILE A 84 -26.93 27.96 1.81
CA ILE A 84 -25.98 28.56 0.86
C ILE A 84 -26.41 28.25 -0.57
N SER A 85 -26.81 27.02 -0.86
CA SER A 85 -27.20 26.58 -2.21
C SER A 85 -28.42 27.30 -2.79
N ARG A 86 -29.22 27.98 -1.96
CA ARG A 86 -30.37 28.80 -2.41
C ARG A 86 -29.97 30.18 -2.92
N ILE A 87 -28.72 30.60 -2.69
CA ILE A 87 -28.18 31.88 -3.13
C ILE A 87 -27.50 31.68 -4.49
N PRO A 88 -27.64 32.61 -5.46
CA PRO A 88 -26.87 32.56 -6.71
C PRO A 88 -25.37 32.41 -6.44
N GLY A 89 -24.75 31.36 -6.97
CA GLY A 89 -23.33 31.05 -6.77
C GLY A 89 -23.00 30.22 -5.51
N GLY A 90 -23.98 29.94 -4.64
CA GLY A 90 -23.74 29.21 -3.40
C GLY A 90 -23.31 27.74 -3.59
N THR A 91 -23.86 27.05 -4.59
CA THR A 91 -23.40 25.68 -4.93
C THR A 91 -21.92 25.65 -5.31
N GLN A 92 -21.45 26.66 -6.06
CA GLN A 92 -20.03 26.78 -6.40
C GLN A 92 -19.17 26.96 -5.14
N LEU A 93 -19.64 27.77 -4.18
CA LEU A 93 -18.95 27.98 -2.91
C LEU A 93 -18.75 26.67 -2.13
N VAL A 94 -19.77 25.81 -2.11
CA VAL A 94 -19.71 24.50 -1.47
C VAL A 94 -18.69 23.60 -2.16
N GLU A 95 -18.71 23.52 -3.49
CA GLU A 95 -17.74 22.75 -4.26
C GLU A 95 -16.30 23.26 -4.07
N ASP A 96 -16.11 24.59 -3.98
CA ASP A 96 -14.80 25.19 -3.74
C ASP A 96 -14.25 24.82 -2.36
N VAL A 97 -15.11 24.76 -1.33
CA VAL A 97 -14.71 24.28 0.01
C VAL A 97 -14.32 22.79 -0.04
N ILE A 98 -15.12 21.94 -0.70
CA ILE A 98 -14.80 20.52 -0.88
C ILE A 98 -13.45 20.38 -1.57
N LEU A 99 -13.23 21.10 -2.67
CA LEU A 99 -11.98 21.09 -3.41
C LEU A 99 -10.80 21.50 -2.51
N ARG A 100 -10.93 22.61 -1.78
CA ARG A 100 -9.90 23.11 -0.85
C ARG A 100 -9.54 22.09 0.23
N ILE A 101 -10.51 21.40 0.83
CA ILE A 101 -10.28 20.35 1.83
C ILE A 101 -9.48 19.20 1.20
N ASN A 102 -9.88 18.74 0.02
CA ASN A 102 -9.19 17.65 -0.68
C ASN A 102 -7.77 18.07 -1.10
N ARG A 103 -7.55 19.31 -1.55
CA ARG A 103 -6.20 19.83 -1.85
C ARG A 103 -5.31 19.87 -0.61
N ALA A 104 -5.87 20.19 0.56
CA ALA A 104 -5.12 20.14 1.81
C ALA A 104 -4.76 18.70 2.22
N ALA A 105 -5.64 17.73 1.96
CA ALA A 105 -5.35 16.32 2.17
C ALA A 105 -4.28 15.77 1.20
N GLU A 106 -4.32 16.19 -0.07
CA GLU A 106 -3.27 15.89 -1.07
C GLU A 106 -1.91 16.45 -0.63
N ASP A 107 -1.88 17.68 -0.10
CA ASP A 107 -0.66 18.26 0.46
C ASP A 107 -0.14 17.50 1.69
N ALA A 108 -1.04 17.10 2.59
CA ALA A 108 -0.69 16.29 3.75
C ALA A 108 -0.11 14.93 3.34
N ALA A 109 -0.68 14.29 2.33
CA ALA A 109 -0.29 12.96 1.86
C ALA A 109 1.17 12.89 1.37
N LYS A 110 1.78 14.03 0.98
CA LYS A 110 3.20 14.10 0.61
C LYS A 110 4.13 13.67 1.74
N GLU A 111 3.70 13.84 2.98
CA GLU A 111 4.50 13.61 4.18
C GLU A 111 4.12 12.31 4.92
N VAL A 112 3.18 11.52 4.36
CA VAL A 112 2.61 10.34 5.02
C VAL A 112 3.49 9.10 4.93
N ALA A 113 4.24 8.92 3.84
CA ALA A 113 4.99 7.69 3.62
C ALA A 113 5.94 7.32 4.78
N PRO A 114 6.73 8.25 5.36
CA PRO A 114 7.62 7.93 6.48
C PRO A 114 6.90 7.37 7.71
N ILE A 115 5.69 7.86 8.02
CA ILE A 115 4.89 7.43 9.17
C ILE A 115 4.56 5.93 9.06
N PHE A 116 4.05 5.50 7.90
CA PHE A 116 3.77 4.09 7.66
C PHE A 116 5.05 3.25 7.61
N VAL A 117 6.10 3.70 6.94
CA VAL A 117 7.37 2.96 6.84
C VAL A 117 7.98 2.73 8.22
N ASN A 118 7.95 3.73 9.11
CA ASN A 118 8.44 3.60 10.48
C ASN A 118 7.63 2.55 11.26
N SER A 119 6.29 2.58 11.15
CA SER A 119 5.45 1.57 11.80
C SER A 119 5.65 0.15 11.26
N ILE A 120 5.86 -0.01 9.95
CA ILE A 120 6.07 -1.31 9.30
C ILE A 120 7.45 -1.87 9.65
N THR A 121 8.48 -1.03 9.63
CA THR A 121 9.84 -1.45 9.99
C THR A 121 9.94 -1.84 11.47
N GLY A 122 9.24 -1.12 12.35
CA GLY A 122 9.13 -1.43 13.79
C GLY A 122 8.23 -2.63 14.15
N MET A 123 7.51 -3.22 13.19
CA MET A 123 6.62 -4.37 13.41
C MET A 123 7.39 -5.59 13.92
N THR A 124 6.85 -6.29 14.94
CA THR A 124 7.46 -7.51 15.46
C THR A 124 7.14 -8.73 14.59
N ILE A 125 7.84 -9.85 14.81
CA ILE A 125 7.53 -11.13 14.14
C ILE A 125 6.08 -11.57 14.45
N ASN A 126 5.65 -11.41 15.70
CA ASN A 126 4.29 -11.76 16.11
C ASN A 126 3.24 -10.90 15.41
N ASP A 127 3.47 -9.58 15.31
CA ASP A 127 2.56 -8.68 14.58
C ASP A 127 2.44 -9.08 13.11
N ALA A 128 3.58 -9.40 12.47
CA ALA A 128 3.62 -9.84 11.08
C ALA A 128 2.82 -11.13 10.87
N PHE A 129 2.95 -12.12 11.76
CA PHE A 129 2.16 -13.36 11.68
C PHE A 129 0.68 -13.14 12.00
N ASN A 130 0.36 -12.21 12.91
CA ASN A 130 -1.02 -11.81 13.19
C ASN A 130 -1.67 -11.15 11.97
N ILE A 131 -0.90 -10.39 11.18
CA ILE A 131 -1.37 -9.83 9.91
C ILE A 131 -1.54 -10.95 8.86
N LEU A 132 -0.53 -11.81 8.70
CA LEU A 132 -0.53 -12.86 7.68
C LEU A 132 -1.65 -13.89 7.86
N LYS A 133 -1.98 -14.22 9.12
CA LYS A 133 -3.03 -15.19 9.49
C LYS A 133 -4.34 -14.51 9.92
N GLY A 134 -4.37 -13.18 9.91
CA GLY A 134 -5.50 -12.40 10.36
C GLY A 134 -6.61 -12.30 9.32
N ALA A 135 -7.65 -11.53 9.65
CA ALA A 135 -8.69 -11.18 8.70
C ALA A 135 -8.15 -10.23 7.60
N ASP A 136 -8.91 -10.07 6.52
CA ASP A 136 -8.54 -9.25 5.36
C ASP A 136 -8.11 -7.82 5.69
N ASN A 137 -8.56 -7.27 6.82
CA ASN A 137 -8.23 -5.92 7.27
C ASN A 137 -7.15 -5.87 8.37
N ALA A 138 -6.46 -6.98 8.68
CA ALA A 138 -5.52 -7.05 9.80
C ALA A 138 -4.36 -6.03 9.67
N ALA A 139 -3.80 -5.89 8.46
CA ALA A 139 -2.78 -4.88 8.18
C ALA A 139 -3.32 -3.46 8.38
N THR A 140 -4.54 -3.18 7.92
CA THR A 140 -5.20 -1.88 8.11
C THR A 140 -5.41 -1.57 9.58
N GLN A 141 -5.86 -2.53 10.38
CA GLN A 141 -6.07 -2.34 11.82
C GLN A 141 -4.75 -2.08 12.54
N TYR A 142 -3.72 -2.87 12.26
CA TYR A 142 -2.39 -2.67 12.82
C TYR A 142 -1.89 -1.25 12.52
N LEU A 143 -1.84 -0.87 11.24
CA LEU A 143 -1.33 0.44 10.83
C LEU A 143 -2.17 1.57 11.42
N ARG A 144 -3.51 1.45 11.43
CA ARG A 144 -4.37 2.44 12.08
C ARG A 144 -3.98 2.63 13.55
N ASN A 145 -3.82 1.55 14.30
CA ASN A 145 -3.52 1.64 15.73
C ASN A 145 -2.13 2.24 16.01
N THR A 146 -1.16 1.99 15.13
CA THR A 146 0.23 2.43 15.32
C THR A 146 0.54 3.79 14.70
N THR A 147 -0.26 4.28 13.75
CA THR A 147 0.03 5.54 13.04
C THR A 147 -0.99 6.65 13.25
N TYR A 148 -2.18 6.36 13.80
CA TYR A 148 -3.30 7.32 13.85
C TYR A 148 -2.92 8.68 14.45
N ASN A 149 -2.20 8.70 15.57
CA ASN A 149 -1.87 9.95 16.26
C ASN A 149 -0.93 10.84 15.43
N GLU A 150 0.04 10.22 14.75
CA GLU A 150 0.98 10.93 13.88
C GLU A 150 0.27 11.47 12.63
N LEU A 151 -0.56 10.65 11.99
CA LEU A 151 -1.39 11.06 10.86
C LEU A 151 -2.36 12.19 11.24
N TYR A 152 -3.03 12.08 12.38
CA TYR A 152 -3.94 13.11 12.87
C TYR A 152 -3.20 14.44 13.10
N SER A 153 -2.03 14.38 13.71
CA SER A 153 -1.18 15.56 13.95
C SER A 153 -0.66 16.19 12.65
N LEU A 154 -0.42 15.38 11.62
CA LEU A 154 -0.01 15.83 10.29
C LEU A 154 -1.17 16.49 9.51
N TYR A 155 -2.34 15.85 9.47
CA TYR A 155 -3.47 16.30 8.67
C TYR A 155 -4.21 17.49 9.28
N LYS A 156 -4.45 17.45 10.59
CA LYS A 156 -5.29 18.45 11.28
C LYS A 156 -4.92 19.90 10.94
N PRO A 157 -3.68 20.37 11.10
CA PRO A 157 -3.36 21.78 10.83
C PRO A 157 -3.54 22.17 9.36
N LYS A 158 -3.28 21.25 8.41
CA LYS A 158 -3.46 21.50 6.97
C LYS A 158 -4.95 21.63 6.61
N ILE A 159 -5.79 20.77 7.18
CA ILE A 159 -7.25 20.87 7.00
C ILE A 159 -7.80 22.14 7.66
N GLN A 160 -7.38 22.46 8.89
CA GLN A 160 -7.79 23.68 9.58
C GLN A 160 -7.44 24.95 8.78
N ALA A 161 -6.19 25.04 8.30
CA ALA A 161 -5.77 26.14 7.44
C ALA A 161 -6.56 26.23 6.13
N SER A 162 -7.15 25.13 5.66
CA SER A 162 -8.01 25.10 4.48
C SER A 162 -9.43 25.54 4.77
N THR A 163 -9.96 25.27 5.96
CA THR A 163 -11.32 25.64 6.37
C THR A 163 -11.42 27.05 6.94
N GLU A 164 -10.32 27.61 7.46
CA GLU A 164 -10.31 28.93 8.11
C GLU A 164 -9.98 30.10 7.16
N LYS A 165 -9.56 29.87 5.90
CA LYS A 165 -9.39 31.01 4.98
C LYS A 165 -10.75 31.57 4.59
N ASP A 166 -10.83 32.88 4.61
CA ASP A 166 -11.95 33.66 4.12
C ASP A 166 -12.41 33.18 2.73
N ILE A 167 -13.73 33.17 2.54
CA ILE A 167 -14.41 32.73 1.32
C ILE A 167 -14.90 33.95 0.55
#